data_AF-A0A6I5CD48-F1
#
_entry.id   AF-A0A6I5CD48-F1
#
_cell.length_a   1.000
_cell.length_b   1.000
_cell.length_c   1.000
_cell.angle_alpha   90.00
_cell.angle_beta   90.00
_cell.angle_gamma   90.00
#
_symmetry.space_group_name_H-M   'P 1'
#
loop_
_entity.id
_entity.type
_entity.pdbx_description
1 polymer ?
#
loop_
_entity_poly.entity_id
_entity_poly.type
_entity_poly.pdbx_seq_one_letter_code
_entity_poly.pdbx_strand_id
1 'polypeptide(L)'
;DVTRHARAEDSGAQAVVTAGISVRGWAAAPAQAAAVPAQPGTINIVVAVPAALTDAALVNAATTATEAKVQALLEAGHACTGTPTDAVCVAARLPAPAEPPHAFAGPRSLWGARLARAVHRAVGEALAHA
;
A
#
# COMPACT_ATOMS: atom_id res chain seq x y z
N ASP A 1 -8.93 6.87 12.67
CA ASP A 1 -8.82 8.15 11.99
C ASP A 1 -8.47 7.93 10.52
N VAL A 2 -9.23 8.48 9.56
CA VAL A 2 -8.91 8.47 8.12
C VAL A 2 -8.58 9.87 7.59
N THR A 3 -8.55 10.89 8.45
CA THR A 3 -8.18 12.26 8.05
C THR A 3 -6.67 12.40 7.85
N ARG A 4 -5.88 11.51 8.47
CA ARG A 4 -4.44 11.38 8.23
C ARG A 4 -4.21 10.74 6.88
N HIS A 5 -3.70 11.54 5.95
CA HIS A 5 -3.42 11.09 4.59
C HIS A 5 -2.18 11.76 4.03
N ALA A 6 -1.56 11.10 3.06
CA ALA A 6 -0.43 11.64 2.31
C ALA A 6 -0.44 11.10 0.88
N ARG A 7 0.37 11.76 0.04
CA ARG A 7 0.58 11.40 -1.36
C ARG A 7 2.07 11.39 -1.62
N ALA A 8 2.55 10.36 -2.32
CA ALA A 8 3.91 10.35 -2.84
C ALA A 8 3.96 9.81 -4.27
N GLU A 9 5.04 10.13 -4.97
CA GLU A 9 5.29 9.69 -6.33
C GLU A 9 6.71 9.14 -6.48
N ASP A 10 6.89 8.12 -7.31
CA ASP A 10 8.19 7.67 -7.76
C ASP A 10 8.17 7.33 -9.25
N SER A 11 8.87 8.14 -10.05
CA SER A 11 9.09 7.89 -11.49
C SER A 11 7.80 7.52 -12.25
N GLY A 12 6.71 8.25 -11.99
CA GLY A 12 5.39 8.06 -12.61
C GLY A 12 4.41 7.18 -11.83
N ALA A 13 4.84 6.37 -10.86
CA ALA A 13 3.91 5.66 -9.97
C ALA A 13 3.48 6.59 -8.83
N GLN A 14 2.16 6.75 -8.62
CA GLN A 14 1.61 7.69 -7.64
C GLN A 14 0.80 6.92 -6.59
N ALA A 15 1.08 7.15 -5.31
CA ALA A 15 0.36 6.55 -4.20
C ALA A 15 -0.36 7.64 -3.40
N VAL A 16 -1.60 7.35 -3.00
CA VAL A 16 -2.37 8.11 -2.00
C VAL A 16 -2.74 7.15 -0.89
N VAL A 17 -2.46 7.56 0.34
CA VAL A 17 -2.60 6.70 1.52
C VAL A 17 -3.34 7.44 2.61
N THR A 18 -4.29 6.78 3.26
CA THR A 18 -4.79 7.16 4.59
C THR A 18 -4.18 6.25 5.65
N ALA A 19 -3.88 6.73 6.84
CA ALA A 19 -3.28 5.90 7.89
C ALA A 19 -3.92 6.11 9.28
N GLY A 20 -4.85 5.21 9.63
CA GLY A 20 -5.44 5.13 10.97
C GLY A 20 -5.01 3.89 11.74
N ILE A 21 -3.93 3.97 12.52
CA ILE A 21 -3.26 2.81 13.13
C ILE A 21 -3.58 2.57 14.62
N SER A 22 -4.72 3.10 15.10
CA SER A 22 -5.17 2.92 16.49
C SER A 22 -5.40 1.45 16.83
N VAL A 23 -5.92 0.67 15.87
CA VAL A 23 -5.99 -0.80 15.93
C VAL A 23 -5.03 -1.36 14.89
N ARG A 24 -3.94 -1.97 15.36
CA ARG A 24 -2.89 -2.54 14.52
C ARG A 24 -2.35 -3.82 15.13
N GLY A 25 -1.79 -4.69 14.31
CA GLY A 25 -1.21 -5.94 14.79
C GLY A 25 -0.52 -6.76 13.71
N TRP A 26 -0.10 -7.96 14.08
CA TRP A 26 0.43 -8.95 13.15
C TRP A 26 -0.70 -9.70 12.47
N ALA A 27 -0.61 -9.89 11.15
CA ALA A 27 -1.62 -10.60 10.38
C ALA A 27 -1.87 -12.04 10.87
N ALA A 28 -0.84 -12.68 11.43
CA ALA A 28 -0.91 -14.05 11.98
C ALA A 28 -0.97 -14.09 13.52
N ALA A 29 -1.36 -13.00 14.18
CA ALA A 29 -1.55 -13.00 15.63
C ALA A 29 -2.70 -13.97 16.03
N PRO A 30 -2.60 -14.64 17.19
CA PRO A 30 -3.71 -15.41 17.74
C PRO A 30 -4.97 -14.56 17.87
N ALA A 31 -6.14 -15.19 17.70
CA ALA A 31 -7.42 -14.51 17.87
C ALA A 31 -7.50 -13.88 19.27
N GLN A 32 -7.72 -12.57 19.30
CA GLN A 32 -7.98 -11.80 20.50
C GLN A 32 -9.38 -11.24 20.45
N ALA A 33 -10.01 -11.08 21.62
CA ALA A 33 -11.30 -10.40 21.70
C ALA A 33 -11.13 -8.99 21.10
N ALA A 34 -11.77 -8.74 19.96
CA ALA A 34 -11.67 -7.47 19.27
C ALA A 34 -12.38 -6.41 20.11
N ALA A 35 -11.63 -5.47 20.68
CA ALA A 35 -12.22 -4.23 21.15
C ALA A 35 -12.72 -3.46 19.92
N VAL A 36 -14.01 -3.14 19.87
CA VAL A 36 -14.54 -2.26 18.82
C VAL A 36 -13.90 -0.90 19.02
N PRO A 37 -13.11 -0.39 18.06
CA PRO A 37 -12.50 0.91 18.21
C PRO A 37 -13.57 1.99 18.28
N ALA A 38 -13.39 2.97 19.17
CA ALA A 38 -14.31 4.10 19.32
C ALA A 38 -14.41 4.98 18.06
N GLN A 39 -13.42 4.92 17.16
CA GLN A 39 -13.42 5.63 15.88
C GLN A 39 -12.87 4.76 14.75
N PRO A 40 -13.46 4.81 13.55
CA PRO A 40 -12.95 4.13 12.36
C PRO A 40 -11.52 4.56 12.04
N GLY A 41 -10.60 3.62 11.85
CA GLY A 41 -9.22 3.86 11.43
C GLY A 41 -8.66 2.64 10.73
N THR A 42 -8.04 2.85 9.57
CA THR A 42 -7.40 1.79 8.80
C THR A 42 -6.37 2.37 7.84
N ILE A 43 -5.56 1.51 7.21
CA ILE A 43 -4.66 1.92 6.14
C ILE A 43 -5.33 1.60 4.80
N ASN A 44 -5.63 2.63 4.02
CA ASN A 44 -6.09 2.48 2.64
C ASN A 44 -5.00 2.99 1.71
N ILE A 45 -4.66 2.20 0.70
CA ILE A 45 -3.65 2.54 -0.31
C ILE A 45 -4.31 2.50 -1.68
N VAL A 46 -4.25 3.61 -2.40
CA VAL A 46 -4.52 3.65 -3.84
C VAL A 46 -3.21 3.98 -4.54
N VAL A 47 -2.79 3.11 -5.47
CA VAL A 47 -1.58 3.35 -6.26
C VAL A 47 -1.90 3.29 -7.76
N ALA A 48 -1.61 4.39 -8.46
CA ALA A 48 -1.76 4.50 -9.89
C ALA A 48 -0.42 4.22 -10.58
N VAL A 49 -0.44 3.33 -11.56
CA VAL A 49 0.70 2.95 -12.41
C VAL A 49 0.38 3.35 -13.85
N PRO A 50 1.23 4.14 -14.53
CA PRO A 50 0.93 4.66 -15.86
C PRO A 50 1.26 3.67 -16.98
N ALA A 51 1.03 2.38 -16.74
CA ALA A 51 1.27 1.28 -17.68
C ALA A 51 0.22 0.18 -17.51
N ALA A 52 0.06 -0.64 -18.54
CA ALA A 52 -0.79 -1.83 -18.47
C ALA A 52 -0.05 -2.95 -17.71
N LEU A 53 -0.79 -3.66 -16.87
CA LEU A 53 -0.30 -4.80 -16.08
C LEU A 53 -1.15 -6.02 -16.42
N THR A 54 -0.54 -7.20 -16.47
CA THR A 54 -1.31 -8.45 -16.51
C THR A 54 -1.99 -8.70 -15.17
N ASP A 55 -2.97 -9.61 -15.12
CA ASP A 55 -3.62 -10.00 -13.86
C ASP A 55 -2.61 -10.53 -12.82
N ALA A 56 -1.64 -11.32 -13.27
CA ALA A 56 -0.55 -11.79 -12.41
C ALA A 56 0.32 -10.64 -11.88
N ALA A 57 0.60 -9.64 -12.71
CA ALA A 57 1.32 -8.44 -12.29
C ALA A 57 0.49 -7.61 -11.30
N LEU A 58 -0.84 -7.50 -11.46
CA LEU A 58 -1.70 -6.80 -10.50
C LEU A 58 -1.67 -7.46 -9.11
N VAL A 59 -1.70 -8.80 -9.05
CA VAL A 59 -1.54 -9.55 -7.79
C VAL A 59 -0.16 -9.26 -7.17
N ASN A 60 0.91 -9.32 -7.97
CA ASN A 60 2.25 -8.98 -7.49
C ASN A 60 2.36 -7.52 -6.99
N ALA A 61 1.67 -6.58 -7.64
CA ALA A 61 1.65 -5.18 -7.25
C ALA A 61 0.98 -5.00 -5.88
N ALA A 62 -0.14 -5.69 -5.62
CA ALA A 62 -0.81 -5.66 -4.32
C ALA A 62 0.08 -6.21 -3.19
N THR A 63 0.78 -7.33 -3.45
CA THR A 63 1.79 -7.87 -2.50
C THR A 63 2.93 -6.89 -2.27
N THR A 64 3.47 -6.29 -3.33
CA THR A 64 4.57 -5.32 -3.26
C THR A 64 4.18 -4.05 -2.49
N ALA A 65 2.97 -3.53 -2.70
CA ALA A 65 2.44 -2.43 -1.91
C ALA A 65 2.27 -2.81 -0.43
N THR A 66 1.87 -4.04 -0.15
CA THR A 66 1.76 -4.56 1.22
C THR A 66 3.13 -4.65 1.89
N GLU A 67 4.15 -5.19 1.22
CA GLU A 67 5.53 -5.22 1.72
C GLU A 67 6.06 -3.81 2.02
N ALA A 68 5.85 -2.86 1.10
CA ALA A 68 6.27 -1.48 1.27
C ALA A 68 5.58 -0.78 2.46
N LYS A 69 4.28 -1.03 2.67
CA LYS A 69 3.52 -0.56 3.83
C LYS A 69 4.09 -1.14 5.13
N VAL A 70 4.33 -2.45 5.16
CA VAL A 70 4.90 -3.13 6.35
C VAL A 70 6.27 -2.55 6.67
N GLN A 71 7.13 -2.37 5.65
CA GLN A 71 8.43 -1.75 5.83
C GLN A 71 8.31 -0.35 6.46
N ALA A 72 7.44 0.51 5.92
CA ALA A 72 7.23 1.86 6.47
C ALA A 72 6.72 1.83 7.93
N LEU A 73 5.80 0.92 8.27
CA LEU A 73 5.30 0.76 9.64
C LEU A 73 6.42 0.35 10.61
N LEU A 74 7.26 -0.62 10.22
CA LEU A 74 8.36 -1.11 11.04
C LEU A 74 9.44 -0.04 11.23
N GLU A 75 9.80 0.68 10.17
CA GLU A 75 10.76 1.79 10.23
C GLU A 75 10.25 2.96 11.07
N ALA A 76 8.92 3.19 11.10
CA ALA A 76 8.28 4.15 12.00
C ALA A 76 8.14 3.65 13.47
N GLY A 77 8.65 2.46 13.79
CA GLY A 77 8.63 1.90 15.15
C GLY A 77 7.32 1.19 15.52
N HIS A 78 6.45 0.90 14.57
CA HIS A 78 5.22 0.15 14.80
C HIS A 78 5.42 -1.35 14.54
N ALA A 79 5.40 -2.16 15.61
CA ALA A 79 5.46 -3.61 15.55
C ALA A 79 4.15 -4.24 15.02
N CYS A 80 3.86 -4.06 13.74
CA CYS A 80 2.66 -4.56 13.09
C CYS A 80 2.85 -4.69 11.57
N THR A 81 1.99 -5.48 10.93
CA THR A 81 1.91 -5.55 9.46
C THR A 81 0.81 -4.66 8.87
N GLY A 82 0.00 -4.02 9.73
CA GLY A 82 -1.15 -3.24 9.30
C GLY A 82 -2.28 -3.20 10.33
N THR A 83 -3.46 -2.84 9.85
CA THR A 83 -4.73 -2.89 10.60
C THR A 83 -5.60 -4.06 10.13
N PRO A 84 -6.62 -4.47 10.89
CA PRO A 84 -7.49 -5.59 10.51
C PRO A 84 -8.25 -5.40 9.18
N THR A 85 -8.42 -4.15 8.72
CA THR A 85 -9.26 -3.82 7.55
C THR A 85 -8.49 -3.09 6.46
N ASP A 86 -7.16 -3.23 6.42
CA ASP A 86 -6.36 -2.57 5.40
C ASP A 86 -6.85 -2.88 3.97
N ALA A 87 -6.81 -1.87 3.10
CA ALA A 87 -7.19 -2.02 1.70
C ALA A 87 -6.08 -1.54 0.76
N VAL A 88 -5.91 -2.25 -0.36
CA VAL A 88 -5.00 -1.89 -1.45
C VAL A 88 -5.74 -1.91 -2.78
N CYS A 89 -5.68 -0.81 -3.51
CA CYS A 89 -6.19 -0.67 -4.86
C CYS A 89 -5.05 -0.29 -5.80
N VAL A 90 -4.83 -1.10 -6.83
CA VAL A 90 -3.85 -0.83 -7.89
C VAL A 90 -4.61 -0.41 -9.15
N ALA A 91 -4.45 0.85 -9.56
CA ALA A 91 -5.01 1.38 -10.79
C ALA A 91 -3.95 1.35 -11.90
N ALA A 92 -4.14 0.49 -12.89
CA ALA A 92 -3.27 0.38 -14.07
C ALA A 92 -4.00 0.85 -15.32
N ARG A 93 -3.25 1.14 -16.40
CA ARG A 93 -3.86 1.42 -17.70
C ARG A 93 -4.47 0.16 -18.29
N LEU A 94 -5.51 0.33 -19.11
CA LEU A 94 -5.98 -0.75 -19.96
C LEU A 94 -4.91 -1.08 -21.03
N PRO A 95 -4.73 -2.36 -21.38
CA PRO A 95 -3.84 -2.76 -22.47
C PRO A 95 -4.19 -2.01 -23.77
N ALA A 96 -3.16 -1.55 -24.48
CA ALA A 96 -3.29 -0.94 -25.80
C ALA A 96 -2.43 -1.70 -26.82
N PRO A 97 -2.81 -1.77 -28.11
CA PRO A 97 -2.08 -2.56 -29.10
C PRO A 97 -0.59 -2.20 -29.25
N ALA A 98 -0.23 -0.94 -28.97
CA ALA A 98 1.13 -0.43 -29.09
C ALA A 98 1.99 -0.66 -27.83
N GLU A 99 1.42 -1.10 -26.71
CA GLU A 99 2.10 -1.25 -25.43
C GLU A 99 1.67 -2.56 -24.75
N PRO A 100 2.47 -3.64 -24.88
CA PRO A 100 2.13 -4.91 -24.24
C PRO A 100 2.17 -4.74 -22.71
N PRO A 101 1.26 -5.40 -21.97
CA PRO A 101 1.21 -5.29 -20.52
C PRO A 101 2.48 -5.87 -19.90
N HIS A 102 2.94 -5.24 -18.82
CA HIS A 102 4.04 -5.78 -18.01
C HIS A 102 3.57 -7.03 -17.27
N ALA A 103 4.36 -8.11 -17.38
CA ALA A 103 4.05 -9.40 -16.76
C ALA A 103 4.36 -9.45 -15.26
N PHE A 104 5.13 -8.48 -14.73
CA PHE A 104 5.58 -8.47 -13.34
C PHE A 104 5.46 -7.09 -12.71
N ALA A 105 5.08 -7.07 -11.43
CA ALA A 105 5.08 -5.87 -10.60
C ALA A 105 5.64 -6.14 -9.19
N GLY A 106 6.53 -7.13 -9.05
CA GLY A 106 7.28 -7.39 -7.80
C GLY A 106 8.34 -6.32 -7.49
N PRO A 107 8.93 -6.27 -6.28
CA PRO A 107 9.81 -5.17 -5.84
C PRO A 107 11.06 -4.92 -6.69
N ARG A 108 11.46 -5.89 -7.53
CA ARG A 108 12.60 -5.79 -8.46
C ARG A 108 12.22 -5.49 -9.91
N SER A 109 10.93 -5.53 -10.23
CA SER A 109 10.42 -5.14 -11.55
C SER A 109 10.37 -3.61 -11.68
N LEU A 110 10.30 -3.11 -12.92
CA LEU A 110 10.27 -1.67 -13.19
C LEU A 110 9.16 -0.96 -12.41
N TRP A 111 7.91 -1.39 -12.59
CA TRP A 111 6.76 -0.75 -11.94
C TRP A 111 6.61 -1.15 -10.49
N GLY A 112 6.95 -2.39 -10.12
CA GLY A 112 6.91 -2.82 -8.72
C GLY A 112 7.89 -2.06 -7.81
N ALA A 113 9.12 -1.80 -8.26
CA ALA A 113 10.07 -1.02 -7.47
C ALA A 113 9.61 0.43 -7.28
N ARG A 114 9.00 1.03 -8.32
CA ARG A 114 8.47 2.40 -8.29
C ARG A 114 7.26 2.51 -7.37
N LEU A 115 6.28 1.63 -7.54
CA LEU A 115 5.07 1.61 -6.72
C LEU A 115 5.42 1.34 -5.24
N ALA A 116 6.38 0.46 -4.95
CA ALA A 116 6.86 0.22 -3.59
C ALA A 116 7.40 1.49 -2.94
N ARG A 117 8.28 2.23 -3.62
CA ARG A 117 8.84 3.49 -3.09
C ARG A 117 7.78 4.57 -2.90
N ALA A 118 6.83 4.68 -3.82
CA ALA A 118 5.71 5.62 -3.68
C ALA A 118 4.83 5.27 -2.47
N VAL A 119 4.44 4.01 -2.32
CA VAL A 119 3.62 3.54 -1.19
C VAL A 119 4.37 3.71 0.13
N HIS A 120 5.63 3.31 0.20
CA HIS A 120 6.47 3.45 1.40
C HIS A 120 6.53 4.90 1.91
N ARG A 121 6.85 5.85 1.01
CA ARG A 121 6.89 7.28 1.38
C ARG A 121 5.52 7.80 1.81
N ALA A 122 4.46 7.49 1.07
CA ALA A 122 3.11 7.95 1.41
C ALA A 122 2.63 7.39 2.76
N VAL A 123 2.96 6.13 3.08
CA VAL A 123 2.66 5.55 4.41
C VAL A 123 3.46 6.28 5.49
N GLY A 124 4.78 6.47 5.30
CA GLY A 124 5.63 7.18 6.26
C GLY A 124 5.15 8.61 6.54
N GLU A 125 4.79 9.36 5.50
CA GLU A 125 4.27 10.72 5.62
C GLU A 125 2.89 10.75 6.32
N ALA A 126 1.97 9.85 5.96
CA ALA A 126 0.66 9.75 6.60
C ALA A 126 0.78 9.41 8.09
N LEU A 127 1.80 8.65 8.48
CA LEU A 127 2.14 8.34 9.88
C LEU A 127 2.82 9.52 10.61
N ALA A 128 3.60 10.35 9.92
CA ALA A 128 4.29 11.48 10.54
C ALA A 128 3.34 12.64 10.91
N HIS A 129 2.18 12.75 10.26
CA HIS A 129 1.12 13.69 10.61
C HIS A 129 0.26 13.23 11.81
N ALA A 130 0.84 12.45 12.73
CA ALA A 130 0.16 11.75 13.82
C ALA A 130 0.13 12.47 15.17
#